data_AF-A0A7G8W7I1-F1
#
_entry.id   AF-A0A7G8W7I1-F1
#
_cell.length_a   1.000
_cell.length_b   1.000
_cell.length_c   1.000
_cell.angle_alpha   90.00
_cell.angle_beta   90.00
_cell.angle_gamma   90.00
#
_symmetry.space_group_name_H-M   'P 1'
#
loop_
_entity.id
_entity.type
_entity.pdbx_description
1 polymer ?
#
loop_
_entity_poly.entity_id
_entity_poly.type
_entity_poly.pdbx_seq_one_letter_code
_entity_poly.pdbx_strand_id
1 'polypeptide(L)'
;MRPLYIIVFMLLTTLVYGQKSILLKNKNIRANELKHYLNDSQDSIIFKGERTIYEIMIYNSDFERVVKVKTPEAKIIISDIPIGRYAVEAVLRDKLIIITLLRTENFNLIQSSYITDNNLPERKSIESSKTAFISKAIETPKVISTKEPINTLTSSKNESLNSENTLYQTNLGLSGKKVLSVKKEIKVKSTTKEVNTAPKNIASKYWVSYKINSGTSSEKTLKMADQQTVDRIIRKIKIDMRTTTGRLNELTVWEVFNSTDFAKHKRKHKKNYMNIDSDSFNKIPYYKVAHE
;
A
#
# COMPACT_ATOMS: atom_id res chain seq x y z
N MET A 1 14.04 -48.92 -10.00
CA MET A 1 14.13 -47.68 -10.81
C MET A 1 12.78 -46.96 -11.00
N ARG A 2 11.78 -47.51 -11.72
CA ARG A 2 10.49 -46.83 -11.98
C ARG A 2 9.80 -46.10 -10.80
N PRO A 3 9.65 -46.68 -9.58
CA PRO A 3 8.96 -45.98 -8.49
C PRO A 3 9.74 -44.78 -7.92
N LEU A 4 11.07 -44.75 -8.04
CA LEU A 4 11.89 -43.64 -7.55
C LEU A 4 11.56 -42.33 -8.29
N TYR A 5 11.40 -42.41 -9.62
CA TYR A 5 11.03 -41.26 -10.44
C TYR A 5 9.64 -40.71 -10.08
N ILE A 6 8.69 -41.57 -9.71
CA ILE A 6 7.34 -41.16 -9.30
C ILE A 6 7.41 -40.39 -7.96
N ILE A 7 8.18 -40.89 -6.99
CA ILE A 7 8.37 -40.22 -5.69
C ILE A 7 9.05 -38.85 -5.89
N VAL A 8 10.14 -38.80 -6.67
CA VAL A 8 10.84 -37.53 -6.98
C VAL A 8 9.92 -36.55 -7.71
N PHE A 9 9.11 -37.02 -8.66
CA PHE A 9 8.15 -36.17 -9.37
C PHE A 9 7.07 -35.61 -8.45
N MET A 10 6.49 -36.44 -7.55
CA MET A 10 5.53 -35.95 -6.55
C MET A 10 6.14 -34.90 -5.62
N LEU A 11 7.35 -35.16 -5.09
CA LEU A 11 8.08 -34.22 -4.24
C LEU A 11 8.43 -32.90 -4.96
N LEU A 12 8.66 -32.94 -6.26
CA LEU A 12 8.89 -31.74 -7.07
C LEU A 12 7.62 -30.91 -7.29
N THR A 13 6.45 -31.56 -7.41
CA THR A 13 5.18 -30.83 -7.61
C THR A 13 4.77 -30.01 -6.38
N THR A 14 4.99 -30.50 -5.16
CA THR A 14 4.60 -29.77 -3.93
C THR A 14 5.41 -28.48 -3.74
N LEU A 15 6.65 -28.42 -4.24
CA LEU A 15 7.51 -27.24 -4.14
C LEU A 15 7.06 -26.08 -5.05
N VAL A 16 6.37 -26.36 -6.16
CA VAL A 16 5.90 -25.32 -7.10
C VAL A 16 4.67 -24.58 -6.54
N TYR A 17 3.79 -25.29 -5.83
CA TYR A 17 2.56 -24.72 -5.27
C TYR A 17 2.78 -23.89 -3.99
N GLY A 18 3.98 -23.88 -3.40
CA GLY A 18 4.28 -23.13 -2.17
C GLY A 18 4.65 -21.64 -2.36
N GLN A 19 4.58 -21.09 -3.57
CA GLN A 19 5.00 -19.70 -3.86
C GLN A 19 3.88 -18.69 -3.63
N LYS A 20 3.92 -18.01 -2.48
CA LYS A 20 2.94 -16.98 -2.06
C LYS A 20 2.99 -15.72 -2.92
N SER A 21 4.18 -15.34 -3.36
CA SER A 21 4.45 -14.15 -4.16
C SER A 21 5.51 -14.45 -5.22
N ILE A 22 5.32 -13.97 -6.45
CA ILE A 22 6.29 -14.04 -7.54
C ILE A 22 6.57 -12.63 -8.05
N LEU A 23 7.85 -12.25 -8.10
CA LEU A 23 8.29 -10.94 -8.58
C LEU A 23 9.04 -11.11 -9.90
N LEU A 24 8.50 -10.55 -10.98
CA LEU A 24 9.12 -10.69 -12.30
C LEU A 24 10.38 -9.81 -12.37
N LYS A 25 11.53 -10.45 -12.60
CA LYS A 25 12.81 -9.77 -12.79
C LYS A 25 12.76 -8.90 -14.05
N ASN A 26 13.25 -7.67 -13.93
CA ASN A 26 13.41 -6.78 -15.07
C ASN A 26 14.57 -7.29 -15.94
N LYS A 27 14.37 -7.31 -17.26
CA LYS A 27 15.39 -7.68 -18.25
C LYS A 27 15.93 -6.48 -19.04
N ASN A 28 15.41 -5.28 -18.78
CA ASN A 28 15.82 -4.07 -19.48
C ASN A 28 17.18 -3.57 -18.97
N ILE A 29 18.20 -3.65 -19.83
CA ILE A 29 19.58 -3.24 -19.55
C ILE A 29 19.66 -1.79 -19.03
N ARG A 30 18.79 -0.89 -19.50
CA ARG A 30 18.76 0.53 -19.07
C ARG A 30 18.33 0.73 -17.60
N ALA A 31 17.77 -0.32 -17.00
CA ALA A 31 17.25 -0.35 -15.64
C ALA A 31 18.04 -1.30 -14.70
N ASN A 32 19.21 -1.80 -15.13
CA ASN A 32 20.07 -2.69 -14.33
C ASN A 32 20.55 -2.07 -12.99
N GLU A 33 20.54 -0.75 -12.88
CA GLU A 33 20.90 0.01 -11.67
C GLU A 33 19.94 -0.22 -10.49
N LEU A 34 18.73 -0.76 -10.74
CA LEU A 34 17.76 -1.12 -9.71
C LEU A 34 17.66 -2.64 -9.62
N LYS A 35 18.22 -3.20 -8.54
CA LYS A 35 18.10 -4.61 -8.19
C LYS A 35 16.89 -4.79 -7.29
N HIS A 36 16.02 -5.75 -7.63
CA HIS A 36 14.83 -6.07 -6.85
C HIS A 36 14.64 -7.57 -6.68
N TYR A 37 14.22 -7.97 -5.49
CA TYR A 37 13.97 -9.36 -5.13
C TYR A 37 12.98 -9.46 -3.98
N LEU A 38 12.35 -10.62 -3.82
CA LEU A 38 11.60 -10.98 -2.61
C LEU A 38 12.57 -11.47 -1.55
N ASN A 39 12.28 -11.21 -0.27
CA ASN A 39 12.98 -11.88 0.82
C ASN A 39 12.59 -13.37 0.90
N ASP A 40 13.30 -14.13 1.73
CA ASP A 40 13.13 -15.58 1.86
C ASP A 40 11.71 -15.98 2.28
N SER A 41 11.07 -15.18 3.13
CA SER A 41 9.67 -15.34 3.54
C SER A 41 8.63 -14.94 2.48
N GLN A 42 9.07 -14.36 1.35
CA GLN A 42 8.26 -13.81 0.25
C GLN A 42 7.27 -12.70 0.65
N ASP A 43 7.42 -12.16 1.87
CA ASP A 43 6.51 -11.23 2.54
C ASP A 43 6.87 -9.75 2.31
N SER A 44 8.07 -9.50 1.76
CA SER A 44 8.64 -8.18 1.52
C SER A 44 9.37 -8.13 0.18
N ILE A 45 9.22 -7.04 -0.55
CA ILE A 45 10.09 -6.71 -1.68
C ILE A 45 11.25 -5.86 -1.17
N ILE A 46 12.47 -6.23 -1.54
CA ILE A 46 13.68 -5.46 -1.30
C ILE A 46 14.11 -4.83 -2.62
N PHE A 47 14.34 -3.52 -2.59
CA PHE A 47 14.90 -2.73 -3.68
C PHE A 47 16.27 -2.20 -3.26
N LYS A 48 17.25 -2.31 -4.16
CA LYS A 48 18.60 -1.78 -4.03
C LYS A 48 18.97 -1.07 -5.32
N GLY A 49 18.90 0.26 -5.28
CA GLY A 49 19.33 1.14 -6.36
C GLY A 49 20.78 1.59 -6.18
N GLU A 50 21.52 1.73 -7.27
CA GLU A 50 22.78 2.50 -7.30
C GLU A 50 22.55 4.00 -7.08
N ARG A 51 21.29 4.45 -7.28
CA ARG A 51 20.81 5.82 -7.08
C ARG A 51 19.64 5.84 -6.10
N THR A 52 19.35 7.02 -5.57
CA THR A 52 18.19 7.27 -4.69
C THR A 52 16.88 6.89 -5.36
N ILE A 53 16.09 6.05 -4.68
CA ILE A 53 14.70 5.75 -5.02
C ILE A 53 13.83 6.78 -4.28
N TYR A 54 13.07 7.60 -5.02
CA TYR A 54 12.26 8.66 -4.43
C TYR A 54 10.91 8.12 -3.95
N GLU A 55 10.25 7.33 -4.78
CA GLU A 55 8.88 6.84 -4.58
C GLU A 55 8.72 5.44 -5.15
N ILE A 56 7.95 4.59 -4.46
CA ILE A 56 7.56 3.26 -4.93
C ILE A 56 6.04 3.19 -4.91
N MET A 57 5.44 2.88 -6.06
CA MET A 57 4.01 2.68 -6.20
C MET A 57 3.70 1.21 -6.51
N ILE A 58 2.71 0.62 -5.84
CA ILE A 58 2.22 -0.73 -6.10
C ILE A 58 0.72 -0.63 -6.36
N TYR A 59 0.25 -0.95 -7.56
CA TYR A 59 -1.16 -0.74 -7.89
C TYR A 59 -1.75 -1.78 -8.86
N ASN A 60 -3.07 -1.89 -8.80
CA ASN A 60 -3.94 -2.56 -9.78
C ASN A 60 -5.24 -1.73 -9.95
N SER A 61 -6.36 -2.36 -10.34
CA SER A 61 -7.65 -1.68 -10.47
C SER A 61 -8.27 -1.19 -9.16
N ASP A 62 -8.03 -1.91 -8.05
CA ASP A 62 -8.82 -1.83 -6.81
C ASP A 62 -7.96 -1.55 -5.57
N PHE A 63 -6.63 -1.52 -5.75
CA PHE A 63 -5.61 -1.25 -4.73
C PHE A 63 -4.50 -0.37 -5.33
N GLU A 64 -4.01 0.57 -4.55
CA GLU A 64 -2.94 1.51 -4.89
C GLU A 64 -2.19 1.88 -3.59
N ARG A 65 -0.93 1.52 -3.48
CA ARG A 65 -0.02 1.88 -2.38
C ARG A 65 1.09 2.77 -2.93
N VAL A 66 1.37 3.88 -2.26
CA VAL A 66 2.43 4.84 -2.60
C VAL A 66 3.31 5.03 -1.36
N VAL A 67 4.59 4.71 -1.47
CA VAL A 67 5.58 4.82 -0.39
C VAL A 67 6.67 5.79 -0.81
N LYS A 68 6.85 6.88 -0.06
CA LYS A 68 7.97 7.81 -0.26
C LYS A 68 9.17 7.31 0.51
N VAL A 69 10.27 7.03 -0.20
CA VAL A 69 11.46 6.36 0.38
C VAL A 69 12.62 7.34 0.53
N LYS A 70 13.02 8.00 -0.56
CA LYS A 70 14.17 8.94 -0.62
C LYS A 70 15.54 8.34 -0.24
N THR A 71 15.71 7.03 -0.36
CA THR A 71 16.97 6.30 -0.06
C THR A 71 17.34 5.36 -1.22
N PRO A 72 18.62 4.94 -1.37
CA PRO A 72 19.00 3.98 -2.40
C PRO A 72 18.47 2.57 -2.14
N GLU A 73 18.28 2.18 -0.87
CA GLU A 73 17.66 0.92 -0.50
C GLU A 73 16.26 1.12 0.10
N ALA A 74 15.35 0.20 -0.19
CA ALA A 74 13.99 0.18 0.34
C ALA A 74 13.52 -1.25 0.64
N LYS A 75 12.85 -1.47 1.77
CA LYS A 75 12.11 -2.71 2.07
C LYS A 75 10.62 -2.39 2.17
N ILE A 76 9.82 -2.96 1.28
CA ILE A 76 8.38 -2.76 1.23
C ILE A 76 7.68 -4.06 1.64
N ILE A 77 6.92 -4.03 2.73
CA ILE A 77 6.10 -5.16 3.17
C ILE A 77 4.93 -5.33 2.19
N ILE A 78 4.70 -6.55 1.73
CA ILE A 78 3.62 -6.92 0.80
C ILE A 78 2.61 -7.89 1.40
N SER A 79 2.76 -8.26 2.68
CA SER A 79 1.93 -9.25 3.37
C SER A 79 0.44 -8.92 3.42
N ASP A 80 0.11 -7.63 3.47
CA ASP A 80 -1.24 -7.09 3.52
C ASP A 80 -1.80 -6.69 2.14
N ILE A 81 -1.01 -6.88 1.07
CA ILE A 81 -1.45 -6.69 -0.31
C ILE A 81 -2.28 -7.91 -0.73
N PRO A 82 -3.53 -7.73 -1.20
CA PRO A 82 -4.40 -8.84 -1.62
C PRO A 82 -3.80 -9.69 -2.75
N ILE A 83 -4.33 -10.90 -2.92
CA ILE A 83 -4.10 -11.75 -4.10
C ILE A 83 -4.42 -10.96 -5.38
N GLY A 84 -3.57 -11.11 -6.41
CA GLY A 84 -3.74 -10.42 -7.69
C GLY A 84 -2.43 -10.09 -8.41
N ARG A 85 -2.55 -9.47 -9.59
CA ARG A 85 -1.43 -8.97 -10.39
C ARG A 85 -1.32 -7.45 -10.22
N TYR A 86 -0.11 -6.98 -9.93
CA TYR A 86 0.20 -5.59 -9.65
C TYR A 86 1.31 -5.08 -10.55
N ALA A 87 1.16 -3.85 -11.02
CA ALA A 87 2.28 -3.05 -11.48
C ALA A 87 3.00 -2.48 -10.25
N VAL A 88 4.33 -2.50 -10.30
CA VAL A 88 5.19 -1.93 -9.27
C VAL A 88 6.12 -0.96 -9.95
N GLU A 89 5.99 0.32 -9.63
CA GLU A 89 6.78 1.41 -10.21
C GLU A 89 7.76 1.94 -9.18
N ALA A 90 9.04 2.01 -9.54
CA ALA A 90 10.07 2.69 -8.77
C ALA A 90 10.51 3.97 -9.49
N VAL A 91 10.34 5.10 -8.83
CA VAL A 91 10.70 6.43 -9.33
C VAL A 91 12.12 6.76 -8.89
N LEU A 92 13.05 6.82 -9.84
CA LEU A 92 14.40 7.36 -9.67
C LEU A 92 14.42 8.80 -10.19
N ARG A 93 15.58 9.49 -10.16
CA ARG A 93 15.68 10.91 -10.54
C ARG A 93 15.27 11.16 -12.00
N ASP A 94 15.69 10.26 -12.88
CA ASP A 94 15.66 10.38 -14.34
C ASP A 94 14.97 9.19 -15.02
N LYS A 95 14.48 8.22 -14.25
CA LYS A 95 13.87 6.98 -14.76
C LYS A 95 12.69 6.52 -13.93
N LEU A 96 11.70 5.94 -14.63
CA LEU A 96 10.61 5.16 -14.04
C LEU A 96 10.86 3.68 -14.38
N ILE A 97 11.03 2.84 -13.37
CA ILE A 97 11.28 1.40 -13.56
C ILE A 97 10.03 0.63 -13.14
N ILE A 98 9.41 -0.04 -14.11
CA ILE A 98 8.16 -0.79 -13.91
C ILE A 98 8.46 -2.29 -13.90
N ILE A 99 8.01 -2.98 -12.85
CA ILE A 99 8.11 -4.43 -12.67
C ILE A 99 6.71 -5.00 -12.34
N THR A 100 6.56 -6.33 -12.39
CA THR A 100 5.28 -7.00 -12.07
C THR A 100 5.41 -7.83 -10.81
N LEU A 101 4.51 -7.62 -9.86
CA LEU A 101 4.29 -8.48 -8.70
C LEU A 101 3.04 -9.33 -8.94
N LEU A 102 3.15 -10.63 -8.72
CA LEU A 102 2.05 -11.58 -8.67
C LEU A 102 1.90 -12.05 -7.23
N ARG A 103 0.74 -11.81 -6.63
CA ARG A 103 0.35 -12.32 -5.30
C ARG A 103 -0.58 -13.50 -5.55
N THR A 104 -0.12 -14.72 -5.24
CA THR A 104 -0.88 -15.97 -5.46
C THR A 104 -1.70 -16.33 -4.23
N GLU A 105 -1.12 -16.17 -3.04
CA GLU A 105 -1.73 -16.54 -1.77
C GLU A 105 -1.78 -15.37 -0.79
N ASN A 106 -2.80 -15.37 0.07
CA ASN A 106 -2.84 -14.50 1.24
C ASN A 106 -1.78 -14.98 2.24
N PHE A 107 -1.12 -14.04 2.91
CA PHE A 107 -0.42 -14.41 4.13
C PHE A 107 -1.46 -14.70 5.19
N ASN A 108 -1.28 -15.81 5.91
CA ASN A 108 -1.94 -16.03 7.19
C ASN A 108 -1.38 -15.02 8.18
N LEU A 109 -1.85 -13.77 8.06
CA LEU A 109 -1.73 -12.78 9.11
C LEU A 109 -2.47 -13.39 10.29
N ILE A 110 -1.71 -13.89 11.27
CA ILE A 110 -2.28 -14.34 12.54
C ILE A 110 -3.13 -13.17 13.02
N GLN A 111 -4.43 -13.42 13.12
CA GLN A 111 -5.34 -12.41 13.63
C GLN A 111 -4.88 -12.14 15.06
N SER A 112 -4.29 -10.97 15.28
CA SER A 112 -4.15 -10.45 16.62
C SER A 112 -5.57 -10.19 17.12
N SER A 113 -6.15 -11.23 17.71
CA SER A 113 -7.28 -11.13 18.61
C SER A 113 -6.77 -10.37 19.82
N TYR A 114 -6.74 -9.05 19.72
CA TYR A 114 -6.66 -8.18 20.88
C TYR A 114 -7.79 -8.63 21.81
N ILE A 115 -7.40 -9.20 22.95
CA ILE A 115 -8.32 -9.74 23.93
C ILE A 115 -9.26 -8.59 24.32
N THR A 116 -10.56 -8.89 24.34
CA THR A 116 -11.53 -7.93 24.86
C THR A 116 -11.44 -7.99 26.38
N ASP A 117 -10.50 -7.22 26.94
CA ASP A 117 -10.37 -7.02 28.39
C ASP A 117 -11.49 -6.12 28.90
N ASN A 118 -12.73 -6.62 28.75
CA ASN A 118 -13.85 -6.21 29.57
C ASN A 118 -13.74 -6.96 30.91
N ASN A 119 -12.80 -6.55 31.75
CA ASN A 119 -12.86 -6.73 33.20
C ASN A 119 -11.86 -5.78 33.88
N LEU A 120 -12.41 -4.72 34.46
CA LEU A 120 -11.72 -3.85 35.41
C LEU A 120 -11.79 -4.51 36.80
N PRO A 121 -10.67 -4.78 37.46
CA PRO A 121 -10.64 -4.82 38.91
C PRO A 121 -9.90 -3.61 39.48
N GLU A 122 -10.51 -3.15 40.56
CA GLU A 122 -10.23 -2.04 41.44
C GLU A 122 -8.78 -1.90 41.93
N ARG A 123 -8.40 -0.64 42.18
CA ARG A 123 -7.08 -0.19 42.62
C ARG A 123 -6.87 -0.49 44.12
N LYS A 124 -5.92 -1.35 44.47
CA LYS A 124 -5.29 -1.38 45.81
C LYS A 124 -3.76 -1.37 45.72
N SER A 125 -3.14 -0.96 46.82
CA SER A 125 -1.85 -0.26 46.88
C SER A 125 -0.85 -0.94 47.79
N ILE A 126 0.45 -0.66 47.58
CA ILE A 126 1.59 -0.99 48.48
C ILE A 126 1.89 -2.52 48.39
N GLU A 127 3.13 -3.01 48.30
CA GLU A 127 4.31 -2.65 49.09
C GLU A 127 5.66 -2.86 48.38
N SER A 128 6.74 -2.41 49.02
CA SER A 128 8.11 -2.38 48.49
C SER A 128 8.83 -3.72 48.52
N SER A 129 9.72 -3.94 47.55
CA SER A 129 10.98 -4.66 47.79
C SER A 129 12.12 -4.05 46.98
N LYS A 130 13.19 -3.65 47.68
CA LYS A 130 14.46 -3.22 47.08
C LYS A 130 15.33 -4.46 46.85
N THR A 131 15.89 -4.61 45.66
CA THR A 131 17.20 -5.25 45.51
C THR A 131 18.00 -4.47 44.47
N ALA A 132 19.20 -4.03 44.84
CA ALA A 132 20.05 -3.21 43.99
C ALA A 132 20.89 -4.09 43.04
N PHE A 133 21.09 -3.63 41.81
CA PHE A 133 22.27 -3.98 41.03
C PHE A 133 22.99 -2.72 40.57
N ILE A 134 24.31 -2.76 40.74
CA ILE A 134 25.22 -1.63 40.62
C ILE A 134 25.60 -1.44 39.15
N SER A 135 25.55 -0.21 38.65
CA SER A 135 26.37 0.19 37.51
C SER A 135 27.10 1.49 37.86
N LYS A 136 28.42 1.46 37.71
CA LYS A 136 29.35 2.55 38.04
C LYS A 136 29.64 3.30 36.73
N ALA A 137 29.50 4.63 36.76
CA ALA A 137 29.89 5.50 35.64
C ALA A 137 31.43 5.67 35.56
N ILE A 138 31.91 6.58 34.67
CA ILE A 138 33.31 7.00 34.38
C ILE A 138 33.91 6.25 33.17
N GLU A 139 34.51 6.87 32.14
CA GLU A 139 34.53 8.28 31.66
C GLU A 139 35.05 8.35 30.20
N THR A 140 35.07 9.55 29.61
CA THR A 140 35.73 9.86 28.32
C THR A 140 37.24 10.06 28.47
N PRO A 141 38.00 10.15 27.35
CA PRO A 141 38.97 11.25 27.29
C PRO A 141 38.99 12.09 26.00
N LYS A 142 39.38 13.35 26.21
CA LYS A 142 39.85 14.38 25.26
C LYS A 142 41.40 14.42 25.30
N VAL A 143 42.16 14.94 24.34
CA VAL A 143 42.02 15.31 22.90
C VAL A 143 43.44 15.68 22.43
N ILE A 144 43.79 15.60 21.13
CA ILE A 144 44.81 16.49 20.53
C ILE A 144 44.59 16.62 19.00
N SER A 145 44.87 17.81 18.48
CA SER A 145 44.70 18.26 17.09
C SER A 145 46.05 18.66 16.50
N THR A 146 46.25 18.54 15.18
CA THR A 146 46.83 19.66 14.40
C THR A 146 46.71 19.53 12.87
N LYS A 147 46.42 20.69 12.25
CA LYS A 147 46.84 21.19 10.91
C LYS A 147 46.10 20.75 9.63
N GLU A 148 45.28 21.69 9.18
CA GLU A 148 44.82 22.04 7.83
C GLU A 148 46.00 22.44 6.88
N PRO A 149 45.83 22.64 5.53
CA PRO A 149 44.87 23.60 4.95
C PRO A 149 44.14 23.24 3.61
N ILE A 150 42.88 23.69 3.55
CA ILE A 150 42.27 24.57 2.52
C ILE A 150 42.77 24.49 1.06
N ASN A 151 41.85 24.17 0.12
CA ASN A 151 41.55 25.06 -1.01
C ASN A 151 40.21 24.77 -1.72
N THR A 152 39.67 25.80 -2.37
CA THR A 152 38.26 25.93 -2.80
C THR A 152 38.13 26.60 -4.16
N LEU A 153 37.09 26.23 -4.95
CA LEU A 153 36.61 26.93 -6.18
C LEU A 153 37.66 26.97 -7.34
N THR A 154 37.38 27.11 -8.64
CA THR A 154 36.18 27.18 -9.52
C THR A 154 36.59 26.54 -10.88
N SER A 155 35.89 26.55 -12.04
CA SER A 155 34.78 27.37 -12.56
C SER A 155 33.95 26.64 -13.67
N SER A 156 33.14 27.43 -14.36
CA SER A 156 32.24 27.18 -15.50
C SER A 156 32.84 26.66 -16.82
N LYS A 157 32.02 25.92 -17.58
CA LYS A 157 31.58 26.41 -18.92
C LYS A 157 30.13 26.00 -19.19
N ASN A 158 29.31 26.97 -19.60
CA ASN A 158 27.95 26.74 -20.09
C ASN A 158 27.98 26.42 -21.59
N GLU A 159 27.08 25.55 -22.05
CA GLU A 159 26.52 25.59 -23.40
C GLU A 159 25.14 24.92 -23.41
N SER A 160 24.30 25.27 -24.39
CA SER A 160 22.85 25.39 -24.23
C SER A 160 22.00 24.50 -25.13
N LEU A 161 20.72 24.34 -24.74
CA LEU A 161 19.56 23.96 -25.58
C LEU A 161 19.67 22.68 -26.43
N ASN A 162 18.80 21.71 -26.14
CA ASN A 162 17.54 21.68 -26.91
C ASN A 162 16.44 20.89 -26.20
N SER A 163 15.21 21.37 -26.38
CA SER A 163 13.98 20.73 -25.94
C SER A 163 13.46 19.76 -26.99
N GLU A 164 12.91 18.62 -26.60
CA GLU A 164 11.83 18.01 -27.40
C GLU A 164 10.86 17.21 -26.53
N ASN A 165 9.57 17.54 -26.66
CA ASN A 165 8.47 16.87 -25.98
C ASN A 165 8.04 15.63 -26.77
N THR A 166 7.93 14.47 -26.13
CA THR A 166 7.03 13.41 -26.64
C THR A 166 6.15 12.84 -25.52
N LEU A 167 4.85 13.14 -25.65
CA LEU A 167 3.79 12.72 -24.74
C LEU A 167 3.28 11.33 -25.15
N TYR A 168 3.81 10.27 -24.54
CA TYR A 168 3.36 8.90 -24.83
C TYR A 168 1.98 8.61 -24.22
N GLN A 169 0.92 8.87 -24.98
CA GLN A 169 -0.39 8.27 -24.75
C GLN A 169 -0.38 6.79 -25.16
N THR A 170 -0.35 5.89 -24.18
CA THR A 170 -0.57 4.46 -24.42
C THR A 170 -2.07 4.15 -24.52
N ASN A 171 -2.58 4.07 -25.75
CA ASN A 171 -3.93 3.59 -26.05
C ASN A 171 -4.04 2.08 -25.82
N LEU A 172 -4.30 1.65 -24.58
CA LEU A 172 -4.54 0.25 -24.24
C LEU A 172 -6.02 -0.12 -24.43
N GLY A 173 -6.47 -0.10 -25.70
CA GLY A 173 -7.89 -0.16 -26.10
C GLY A 173 -8.30 -1.37 -26.94
N LEU A 174 -7.59 -2.51 -26.87
CA LEU A 174 -7.90 -3.71 -27.65
C LEU A 174 -7.84 -5.00 -26.81
N SER A 175 -8.96 -5.32 -26.12
CA SER A 175 -9.24 -6.70 -25.68
C SER A 175 -10.74 -6.87 -25.37
N GLY A 176 -11.34 -7.94 -25.91
CA GLY A 176 -12.67 -8.44 -25.51
C GLY A 176 -13.89 -7.73 -26.11
N LYS A 177 -14.27 -8.07 -27.36
CA LYS A 177 -15.62 -7.80 -27.88
C LYS A 177 -16.66 -8.53 -27.01
N LYS A 178 -17.69 -7.82 -26.54
CA LYS A 178 -18.85 -8.45 -25.88
C LYS A 178 -19.83 -9.00 -26.91
N VAL A 179 -20.36 -10.19 -26.64
CA VAL A 179 -21.55 -10.73 -27.29
C VAL A 179 -22.79 -10.08 -26.65
N LEU A 180 -23.76 -9.65 -27.46
CA LEU A 180 -25.07 -9.20 -26.97
C LEU A 180 -25.93 -10.41 -26.60
N SER A 181 -26.56 -10.38 -25.42
CA SER A 181 -27.66 -11.28 -25.07
C SER A 181 -28.94 -10.49 -24.84
N VAL A 182 -30.06 -11.05 -25.32
CA VAL A 182 -31.32 -10.35 -25.57
C VAL A 182 -32.10 -10.05 -24.29
N LYS A 183 -32.72 -8.87 -24.26
CA LYS A 183 -33.64 -8.38 -23.22
C LYS A 183 -34.96 -9.17 -23.26
N LYS A 184 -35.35 -9.82 -22.17
CA LYS A 184 -36.72 -10.35 -21.98
C LYS A 184 -37.39 -9.63 -20.81
N GLU A 185 -38.46 -8.92 -21.11
CA GLU A 185 -39.21 -8.15 -20.11
C GLU A 185 -40.19 -9.06 -19.37
N ILE A 186 -40.23 -8.96 -18.04
CA ILE A 186 -41.29 -9.55 -17.21
C ILE A 186 -41.93 -8.40 -16.44
N LYS A 187 -43.21 -8.20 -16.70
CA LYS A 187 -44.03 -7.10 -16.20
C LYS A 187 -44.74 -7.58 -14.92
N VAL A 188 -44.28 -7.14 -13.75
CA VAL A 188 -45.00 -7.36 -12.48
C VAL A 188 -45.57 -6.03 -11.99
N LYS A 189 -46.85 -6.06 -11.66
CA LYS A 189 -47.67 -4.90 -11.27
C LYS A 189 -47.85 -4.95 -9.75
N SER A 190 -47.30 -3.99 -9.01
CA SER A 190 -47.55 -3.84 -7.58
C SER A 190 -48.05 -2.41 -7.27
N THR A 191 -49.03 -2.35 -6.38
CA THR A 191 -49.87 -1.17 -6.16
C THR A 191 -49.29 -0.23 -5.10
N THR A 192 -49.49 1.06 -5.29
CA THR A 192 -48.96 2.16 -4.48
C THR A 192 -49.33 2.09 -2.99
N LYS A 193 -48.34 2.27 -2.11
CA LYS A 193 -48.45 3.13 -0.92
C LYS A 193 -47.13 3.89 -0.74
N GLU A 194 -47.21 5.22 -0.75
CA GLU A 194 -46.05 6.09 -0.53
C GLU A 194 -45.60 6.03 0.93
N VAL A 195 -44.33 5.72 1.15
CA VAL A 195 -43.58 6.16 2.34
C VAL A 195 -42.24 6.65 1.82
N ASN A 196 -41.99 7.95 1.97
CA ASN A 196 -40.74 8.58 1.56
C ASN A 196 -39.59 8.16 2.47
N THR A 197 -38.96 7.03 2.16
CA THR A 197 -37.61 6.70 2.60
C THR A 197 -36.74 6.53 1.36
N ALA A 198 -35.69 7.35 1.26
CA ALA A 198 -34.69 7.22 0.21
C ALA A 198 -34.18 5.77 0.17
N PRO A 199 -33.92 5.18 -1.02
CA PRO A 199 -33.44 3.82 -1.12
C PRO A 199 -32.13 3.71 -0.32
N LYS A 200 -32.19 2.98 0.79
CA LYS A 200 -31.05 2.70 1.65
C LYS A 200 -30.16 1.71 0.92
N ASN A 201 -29.42 2.22 -0.08
CA ASN A 201 -28.45 1.48 -0.86
C ASN A 201 -27.41 0.93 0.12
N ILE A 202 -27.57 -0.34 0.47
CA ILE A 202 -26.67 -1.05 1.38
C ILE A 202 -25.30 -1.07 0.70
N ALA A 203 -24.39 -0.23 1.16
CA ALA A 203 -23.05 -0.13 0.60
C ALA A 203 -22.34 -1.48 0.78
N SER A 204 -22.22 -2.23 -0.31
CA SER A 204 -21.61 -3.56 -0.28
C SER A 204 -20.09 -3.50 -0.11
N LYS A 205 -19.48 -2.33 -0.41
CA LYS A 205 -18.05 -2.08 -0.35
C LYS A 205 -17.78 -0.62 0.02
N TYR A 206 -16.57 -0.40 0.51
CA TYR A 206 -16.06 0.91 0.91
C TYR A 206 -14.77 1.23 0.17
N TRP A 207 -14.60 2.47 -0.26
CA TRP A 207 -13.31 2.98 -0.69
C TRP A 207 -12.58 3.59 0.50
N VAL A 208 -11.35 3.15 0.75
CA VAL A 208 -10.54 3.58 1.89
C VAL A 208 -9.29 4.30 1.37
N SER A 209 -9.10 5.55 1.80
CA SER A 209 -7.84 6.29 1.68
C SER A 209 -7.21 6.42 3.07
N TYR A 210 -6.11 5.72 3.31
CA TYR A 210 -5.36 5.75 4.55
C TYR A 210 -3.94 6.25 4.29
N LYS A 211 -3.51 7.28 5.02
CA LYS A 211 -2.19 7.90 4.90
C LYS A 211 -1.49 7.84 6.25
N ILE A 212 -0.32 7.22 6.28
CA ILE A 212 0.53 7.09 7.45
C ILE A 212 1.66 8.10 7.30
N ASN A 213 1.87 8.95 8.30
CA ASN A 213 2.95 9.93 8.33
C ASN A 213 3.85 9.64 9.55
N SER A 214 5.09 9.22 9.31
CA SER A 214 6.05 8.84 10.36
C SER A 214 7.00 9.99 10.76
N GLY A 215 6.82 11.18 10.18
CA GLY A 215 7.74 12.31 10.26
C GLY A 215 8.88 12.23 9.24
N THR A 216 9.54 11.08 9.12
CA THR A 216 10.64 10.87 8.15
C THR A 216 10.14 10.34 6.79
N SER A 217 9.04 9.58 6.79
CA SER A 217 8.40 9.03 5.58
C SER A 217 6.88 9.25 5.59
N SER A 218 6.27 9.07 4.41
CA SER A 218 4.82 9.05 4.26
C SER A 218 4.42 7.90 3.34
N GLU A 219 3.45 7.10 3.77
CA GLU A 219 2.81 6.07 2.95
C GLU A 219 1.33 6.42 2.75
N LYS A 220 0.81 6.21 1.55
CA LYS A 220 -0.63 6.29 1.25
C LYS A 220 -1.08 4.96 0.67
N THR A 221 -2.07 4.34 1.30
CA THR A 221 -2.79 3.16 0.78
C THR A 221 -4.22 3.55 0.43
N LEU A 222 -4.62 3.21 -0.78
CA LEU A 222 -5.95 3.38 -1.38
C LEU A 222 -6.48 2.00 -1.75
N LYS A 223 -7.61 1.57 -1.19
CA LYS A 223 -8.16 0.25 -1.51
C LYS A 223 -9.67 0.15 -1.37
N MET A 224 -10.25 -0.76 -2.14
CA MET A 224 -11.61 -1.26 -1.88
C MET A 224 -11.58 -2.23 -0.69
N ALA A 225 -12.55 -2.12 0.22
CA ALA A 225 -12.64 -2.90 1.46
C ALA A 225 -14.08 -3.30 1.78
N ASP A 226 -14.23 -4.35 2.58
CA ASP A 226 -15.47 -4.77 3.23
C ASP A 226 -15.66 -4.07 4.59
N GLN A 227 -16.86 -4.16 5.16
CA GLN A 227 -17.18 -3.57 6.48
C GLN A 227 -16.19 -4.00 7.57
N GLN A 228 -15.85 -5.29 7.66
CA GLN A 228 -15.00 -5.78 8.75
C GLN A 228 -13.58 -5.21 8.65
N THR A 229 -13.06 -5.05 7.43
CA THR A 229 -11.77 -4.39 7.21
C THR A 229 -11.84 -2.90 7.49
N VAL A 230 -12.93 -2.22 7.13
CA VAL A 230 -13.16 -0.81 7.50
C VAL A 230 -13.17 -0.64 9.01
N ASP A 231 -13.96 -1.42 9.74
CA ASP A 231 -14.05 -1.36 11.20
C ASP A 231 -12.70 -1.64 11.87
N ARG A 232 -11.92 -2.58 11.32
CA ARG A 232 -10.54 -2.87 11.77
C ARG A 232 -9.61 -1.67 11.55
N ILE A 233 -9.67 -1.01 10.40
CA ILE A 233 -8.85 0.18 10.10
C ILE A 233 -9.28 1.38 10.94
N ILE A 234 -10.58 1.60 11.14
CA ILE A 234 -11.13 2.64 12.03
C ILE A 234 -10.70 2.39 13.48
N ARG A 235 -10.78 1.14 13.98
CA ARG A 235 -10.28 0.78 15.31
C ARG A 235 -8.77 1.03 15.43
N LYS A 236 -7.99 0.64 14.41
CA LYS A 236 -6.53 0.87 14.39
C LYS A 236 -6.21 2.36 14.47
N ILE A 237 -6.77 3.22 13.59
CA ILE A 237 -6.42 4.64 13.62
C ILE A 237 -6.86 5.33 14.92
N LYS A 238 -8.00 4.93 15.51
CA LYS A 238 -8.42 5.43 16.84
C LYS A 238 -7.40 5.12 17.95
N ILE A 239 -6.63 4.04 17.82
CA ILE A 239 -5.52 3.72 18.72
C ILE A 239 -4.28 4.54 18.34
N ASP A 240 -3.91 4.56 17.05
CA ASP A 240 -2.74 5.30 16.55
C ASP A 240 -2.81 6.80 16.92
N MET A 241 -3.99 7.43 16.85
CA MET A 241 -4.27 8.83 17.24
C MET A 241 -3.88 9.17 18.69
N ARG A 242 -3.75 8.18 19.58
CA ARG A 242 -3.29 8.39 20.96
C ARG A 242 -1.78 8.66 21.04
N THR A 243 -1.03 8.25 20.03
CA THR A 243 0.42 8.45 19.94
C THR A 243 0.78 9.78 19.28
N THR A 244 1.93 10.36 19.62
CA THR A 244 2.41 11.63 19.04
C THR A 244 2.55 11.57 17.53
N THR A 245 3.17 10.51 16.99
CA THR A 245 3.34 10.29 15.54
C THR A 245 2.00 9.99 14.87
N GLY A 246 1.19 9.12 15.47
CA GLY A 246 -0.06 8.66 14.86
C GLY A 246 -1.13 9.74 14.71
N ARG A 247 -1.06 10.84 15.48
CA ARG A 247 -1.89 12.04 15.27
C ARG A 247 -1.75 12.67 13.88
N LEU A 248 -0.67 12.39 13.17
CA LEU A 248 -0.45 12.88 11.81
C LEU A 248 -1.07 11.97 10.73
N ASN A 249 -1.67 10.83 11.10
CA ASN A 249 -2.25 9.89 10.13
C ASN A 249 -3.63 10.35 9.66
N GLU A 250 -3.91 10.26 8.37
CA GLU A 250 -5.23 10.62 7.81
C GLU A 250 -5.97 9.34 7.41
N LEU A 251 -7.25 9.22 7.77
CA LEU A 251 -8.16 8.21 7.22
C LEU A 251 -9.40 8.89 6.66
N THR A 252 -9.80 8.50 5.46
CA THR A 252 -11.10 8.82 4.89
C THR A 252 -11.68 7.59 4.21
N VAL A 253 -12.96 7.32 4.47
CA VAL A 253 -13.70 6.17 3.99
C VAL A 253 -14.97 6.67 3.32
N TRP A 254 -15.27 6.16 2.13
CA TRP A 254 -16.49 6.46 1.38
C TRP A 254 -17.27 5.17 1.09
N GLU A 255 -18.59 5.26 1.12
CA GLU A 255 -19.49 4.18 0.68
C GLU A 255 -19.48 4.06 -0.84
N VAL A 256 -19.33 2.84 -1.36
CA VAL A 256 -19.38 2.56 -2.80
C VAL A 256 -20.57 1.65 -3.09
N PHE A 257 -21.54 2.18 -3.81
CA PHE A 257 -22.75 1.43 -4.21
C PHE A 257 -22.46 0.49 -5.37
N ASN A 258 -21.63 0.92 -6.33
CA ASN A 258 -21.27 0.14 -7.51
C ASN A 258 -19.76 0.26 -7.80
N SER A 259 -19.00 -0.78 -7.45
CA SER A 259 -17.53 -0.79 -7.61
C SER A 259 -17.08 -0.70 -9.08
N THR A 260 -17.86 -1.23 -10.02
CA THR A 260 -17.49 -1.26 -11.45
C THR A 260 -17.55 0.13 -12.06
N ASP A 261 -18.62 0.88 -11.77
CA ASP A 261 -18.80 2.24 -12.27
C ASP A 261 -17.95 3.25 -11.50
N PHE A 262 -17.73 3.03 -10.20
CA PHE A 262 -16.73 3.76 -9.42
C PHE A 262 -15.32 3.63 -10.00
N ALA A 263 -14.90 2.43 -10.41
CA ALA A 263 -13.59 2.22 -11.04
C ALA A 263 -13.47 2.95 -12.39
N LYS A 264 -14.55 3.05 -13.18
CA LYS A 264 -14.60 3.88 -14.40
C LYS A 264 -14.49 5.37 -14.06
N HIS A 265 -15.24 5.83 -13.07
CA HIS A 265 -15.23 7.22 -12.59
C HIS A 265 -13.83 7.66 -12.13
N LYS A 266 -13.17 6.85 -11.29
CA LYS A 266 -11.78 7.07 -10.85
C LYS A 266 -10.83 7.21 -12.04
N ARG A 267 -10.92 6.33 -13.04
CA ARG A 267 -10.07 6.37 -14.25
C ARG A 267 -10.31 7.62 -15.09
N LYS A 268 -11.57 8.04 -15.26
CA LYS A 268 -11.96 9.25 -16.00
C LYS A 268 -11.50 10.53 -15.30
N HIS A 269 -11.58 10.57 -13.98
CA HIS A 269 -11.37 11.77 -13.16
C HIS A 269 -10.12 11.72 -12.27
N LYS A 270 -9.03 11.12 -12.78
CA LYS A 270 -7.76 10.75 -12.11
C LYS A 270 -7.40 11.49 -10.81
N LYS A 271 -7.37 12.84 -10.82
CA LYS A 271 -6.94 13.65 -9.66
C LYS A 271 -8.07 13.99 -8.67
N ASN A 272 -9.29 14.25 -9.17
CA ASN A 272 -10.38 14.90 -8.41
C ASN A 272 -11.66 14.04 -8.32
N TYR A 273 -11.59 12.74 -8.60
CA TYR A 273 -12.73 11.82 -8.67
C TYR A 273 -13.65 11.82 -7.43
N MET A 274 -13.12 12.13 -6.24
CA MET A 274 -13.90 12.24 -4.99
C MET A 274 -14.73 13.52 -4.86
N ASN A 275 -14.40 14.58 -5.59
CA ASN A 275 -15.08 15.87 -5.49
C ASN A 275 -16.20 16.03 -6.54
N ILE A 276 -16.24 15.12 -7.51
CA ILE A 276 -17.19 15.11 -8.64
C ILE A 276 -18.29 14.11 -8.32
N ASP A 277 -19.53 14.57 -8.41
CA ASP A 277 -20.73 13.78 -8.11
C ASP A 277 -20.85 12.54 -9.03
N SER A 278 -21.32 11.43 -8.47
CA SER A 278 -21.55 10.18 -9.20
C SER A 278 -22.49 9.28 -8.41
N ASP A 279 -23.43 8.63 -9.10
CA ASP A 279 -24.34 7.64 -8.50
C ASP A 279 -23.63 6.37 -8.00
N SER A 280 -22.33 6.22 -8.29
CA SER A 280 -21.56 5.03 -7.93
C SER A 280 -21.03 5.02 -6.49
N PHE A 281 -20.95 6.17 -5.82
CA PHE A 281 -20.42 6.31 -4.46
C PHE A 281 -21.03 7.49 -3.69
N ASN A 282 -20.98 7.45 -2.36
CA ASN A 282 -21.39 8.58 -1.52
C ASN A 282 -20.25 9.61 -1.46
N LYS A 283 -20.53 10.85 -1.88
CA LYS A 283 -19.57 11.98 -1.83
C LYS A 283 -19.24 12.39 -0.40
N ILE A 284 -20.20 12.26 0.52
CA ILE A 284 -19.96 12.48 1.95
C ILE A 284 -19.21 11.25 2.49
N PRO A 285 -18.04 11.41 3.11
CA PRO A 285 -17.30 10.28 3.65
C PRO A 285 -18.04 9.68 4.84
N TYR A 286 -18.21 8.35 4.82
CA TYR A 286 -18.74 7.54 5.92
C TYR A 286 -17.91 7.71 7.20
N TYR A 287 -16.58 7.85 7.06
CA TYR A 287 -15.68 8.15 8.17
C TYR A 287 -14.55 9.04 7.68
N LYS A 288 -14.22 10.08 8.46
CA LYS A 288 -13.07 10.95 8.22
C LYS A 288 -12.44 11.31 9.56
N VAL A 289 -11.11 11.20 9.65
CA VAL A 289 -10.36 11.87 10.72
C VAL A 289 -10.17 13.33 10.31
N ALA A 290 -10.63 14.23 11.16
CA ALA A 290 -10.28 15.64 11.09
C ALA A 290 -9.04 15.89 11.98
N HIS A 291 -8.14 16.73 11.50
CA HIS A 291 -7.14 17.38 12.34
C HIS A 291 -7.66 18.80 12.55
N GLU A 292 -7.82 19.19 13.82
CA GLU A 292 -8.06 20.57 14.26
C GLU A 292 -6.70 21.29 14.41
#